data_AF-A0A3B8SY54-F1
#
_entry.id   AF-A0A3B8SY54-F1
#
_cell.length_a   1.000
_cell.length_b   1.000
_cell.length_c   1.000
_cell.angle_alpha   90.00
_cell.angle_beta   90.00
_cell.angle_gamma   90.00
#
_symmetry.space_group_name_H-M   'P 1'
#
loop_
_entity.id
_entity.type
_entity.pdbx_description
1 polymer ?
#
loop_
_entity_poly.entity_id
_entity_poly.type
_entity_poly.pdbx_seq_one_letter_code
_entity_poly.pdbx_strand_id
1 'polypeptide(L)'
;MAYNGQETKKENVYTKSYQFYNADSNVFPGTMVCTHWDNFIKLAINPAKPMNQRTQTSVYNYDDATTTAMALDRAQVLLKGIKKYICPLIYGTDTTRTVSSVGVQVGINNQVAIHYNDGEIVLMIYKNIDPETLKPETTAGYVFNDNVLVLNYDKDTGAFDSERVNSEFELFVTLLEEAIKAGTGAAAHQDHLKNKYRKSSNSNRTYQNRGSLFDGAGNSSYGSNSSNNAVEQEIEYGQEITDMMDMGTSGVIDLD
;
A
#
# COMPACT_ATOMS: atom_id res chain seq x y z
N MET A 1 21.79 24.67 -30.43
CA MET A 1 21.07 23.38 -30.35
C MET A 1 20.42 23.30 -28.98
N ALA A 2 19.12 23.03 -28.89
CA ALA A 2 18.43 22.90 -27.60
C ALA A 2 18.25 21.41 -27.26
N TYR A 3 18.73 21.00 -26.08
CA TYR A 3 18.56 19.64 -25.58
C TYR A 3 17.20 19.55 -24.88
N ASN A 4 16.15 19.15 -25.60
CA ASN A 4 14.86 18.87 -24.96
C ASN A 4 14.99 17.63 -24.07
N GLY A 5 15.18 17.86 -22.77
CA GLY A 5 15.18 16.82 -21.75
C GLY A 5 13.80 16.18 -21.65
N GLN A 6 13.56 15.11 -22.42
CA GLN A 6 12.38 14.28 -22.25
C GLN A 6 12.42 13.62 -20.88
N GLU A 7 11.59 14.09 -19.95
CA GLU A 7 11.37 13.40 -18.69
C GLU A 7 10.87 11.98 -18.98
N THR A 8 11.71 10.98 -18.67
CA THR A 8 11.26 9.60 -18.67
C THR A 8 10.23 9.44 -17.55
N LYS A 9 8.95 9.39 -17.93
CA LYS A 9 7.86 8.97 -17.03
C LYS A 9 8.30 7.69 -16.32
N LYS A 10 8.54 7.77 -15.02
CA LYS A 10 8.78 6.60 -14.18
C LYS A 10 7.48 5.82 -14.14
N GLU A 11 7.53 4.54 -14.48
CA GLU A 11 6.43 3.61 -14.21
C GLU A 11 6.59 3.16 -12.76
N ASN A 12 5.87 3.82 -11.85
CA ASN A 12 5.87 3.48 -10.43
C ASN A 12 5.26 2.09 -10.23
N VAL A 13 5.91 1.23 -9.45
CA VAL A 13 5.41 -0.13 -9.16
C VAL A 13 4.69 -0.12 -7.82
N TYR A 14 3.36 -0.12 -7.89
CA TYR A 14 2.48 -0.25 -6.74
C TYR A 14 2.12 -1.72 -6.50
N THR A 15 2.66 -2.30 -5.42
CA THR A 15 2.17 -3.58 -4.90
C THR A 15 0.84 -3.36 -4.17
N LYS A 16 -0.07 -4.34 -4.18
CA LYS A 16 -1.29 -4.27 -3.36
C LYS A 16 -0.94 -4.00 -1.89
N SER A 17 -1.56 -2.98 -1.31
CA SER A 17 -1.46 -2.70 0.13
C SER A 17 -2.02 -3.87 0.95
N TYR A 18 -1.42 -4.11 2.12
CA TYR A 18 -2.07 -4.86 3.19
C TYR A 18 -2.66 -3.87 4.20
N GLN A 19 -3.83 -4.18 4.76
CA GLN A 19 -4.48 -3.36 5.78
C GLN A 19 -4.80 -4.21 7.01
N PHE A 20 -4.40 -3.70 8.18
CA PHE A 20 -4.64 -4.26 9.50
C PHE A 20 -5.78 -3.49 10.17
N TYR A 21 -6.59 -4.16 11.00
CA TYR A 21 -7.87 -3.66 11.50
C TYR A 21 -8.04 -3.92 12.99
N ASN A 22 -8.03 -2.86 13.80
CA ASN A 22 -8.24 -2.94 15.25
C ASN A 22 -9.14 -1.79 15.72
N ALA A 23 -10.46 -1.97 15.59
CA ALA A 23 -11.45 -0.96 15.99
C ALA A 23 -11.63 -0.85 17.52
N ASP A 24 -11.12 -1.83 18.27
CA ASP A 24 -11.48 -2.11 19.66
C ASP A 24 -10.30 -1.93 20.64
N SER A 25 -9.12 -1.54 20.13
CA SER A 25 -8.01 -1.07 20.94
C SER A 25 -8.43 0.08 21.86
N ASN A 26 -8.11 -0.05 23.14
CA ASN A 26 -8.37 0.98 24.15
C ASN A 26 -7.47 2.24 23.99
N VAL A 27 -6.36 2.13 23.25
CA VAL A 27 -5.34 3.19 23.14
C VAL A 27 -5.34 3.83 21.76
N PHE A 28 -5.35 3.02 20.70
CA PHE A 28 -5.33 3.49 19.31
C PHE A 28 -6.28 2.67 18.42
N PRO A 29 -7.61 2.85 18.57
CA PRO A 29 -8.58 2.18 17.71
C PRO A 29 -8.50 2.75 16.29
N GLY A 30 -8.30 1.90 15.29
CA GLY A 30 -8.10 2.32 13.90
C GLY A 30 -7.70 1.20 12.93
N THR A 31 -7.12 1.60 11.81
CA THR A 31 -6.47 0.69 10.85
C THR A 31 -5.08 1.19 10.52
N MET A 32 -4.18 0.27 10.18
CA MET A 32 -2.92 0.60 9.53
C MET A 32 -2.88 0.00 8.11
N VAL A 33 -2.61 0.84 7.12
CA VAL A 33 -2.31 0.42 5.74
C VAL A 33 -0.80 0.42 5.54
N CYS A 34 -0.25 -0.72 5.14
CA CYS A 34 1.14 -0.89 4.72
C CYS A 34 1.19 -1.10 3.20
N THR A 35 1.92 -0.26 2.48
CA THR A 35 2.03 -0.31 1.01
C THR A 35 3.49 -0.22 0.57
N HIS A 36 3.92 -1.14 -0.30
CA HIS A 36 5.20 -1.01 -0.99
C HIS A 36 5.04 -0.15 -2.26
N TRP A 37 5.89 0.87 -2.40
CA TRP A 37 5.94 1.76 -3.55
C TRP A 37 7.40 2.11 -3.88
N ASP A 38 7.86 1.66 -5.05
CA ASP A 38 9.22 1.85 -5.58
C ASP A 38 10.34 1.46 -4.59
N ASN A 39 10.92 2.43 -3.86
CA ASN A 39 11.96 2.24 -2.84
C ASN A 39 11.50 2.67 -1.43
N PHE A 40 10.18 2.68 -1.19
CA PHE A 40 9.57 3.14 0.04
C PHE A 40 8.47 2.20 0.54
N ILE A 41 8.37 2.10 1.86
CA ILE A 41 7.24 1.50 2.57
C ILE A 41 6.38 2.67 3.06
N LYS A 42 5.22 2.87 2.45
CA LYS A 42 4.22 3.83 2.92
C LYS A 42 3.43 3.20 4.06
N LEU A 43 3.32 3.94 5.16
CA LEU A 43 2.48 3.58 6.31
C LEU A 43 1.40 4.67 6.46
N ALA A 44 0.14 4.28 6.60
CA ALA A 44 -0.95 5.20 6.88
C ALA A 44 -1.83 4.64 7.99
N ILE A 45 -2.03 5.43 9.05
CA ILE A 45 -2.93 5.10 10.16
C ILE A 45 -4.21 5.92 9.99
N ASN A 46 -5.35 5.24 9.96
CA ASN A 46 -6.68 5.87 9.87
C ASN A 46 -7.42 5.59 11.19
N PRO A 47 -7.76 6.61 12.00
CA PRO A 47 -8.42 6.39 13.28
C PRO A 47 -9.83 5.81 13.10
N ALA A 48 -10.30 5.05 14.08
CA ALA A 48 -11.69 4.60 14.12
C ALA A 48 -12.62 5.80 14.39
N LYS A 49 -13.81 5.79 13.78
CA LYS A 49 -14.83 6.79 14.05
C LYS A 49 -15.29 6.71 15.52
N PRO A 50 -15.76 7.84 16.09
CA PRO A 50 -16.52 7.83 17.35
C PRO A 50 -17.62 6.75 17.32
N MET A 51 -17.86 6.07 18.45
CA MET A 51 -18.71 4.87 18.49
C MET A 51 -20.14 5.13 17.96
N ASN A 52 -20.68 6.32 18.17
CA ASN A 52 -21.98 6.79 17.66
C ASN A 52 -21.99 7.16 16.16
N GLN A 53 -20.85 7.08 15.47
CA GLN A 53 -20.68 7.32 14.03
C GLN A 53 -20.19 6.07 13.27
N ARG A 54 -19.96 4.95 13.97
CA ARG A 54 -19.59 3.68 13.35
C ARG A 54 -20.84 3.00 12.77
N THR A 55 -20.71 2.45 11.57
CA THR A 55 -21.69 1.51 11.00
C THR A 55 -20.98 0.22 10.57
N GLN A 56 -21.74 -0.85 10.30
CA GLN A 56 -21.19 -2.13 9.82
C GLN A 56 -20.30 -1.99 8.57
N THR A 57 -20.53 -0.96 7.75
CA THR A 57 -19.75 -0.65 6.53
C THR A 57 -18.81 0.55 6.68
N SER A 58 -18.82 1.25 7.81
CA SER A 58 -18.07 2.51 8.00
C SER A 58 -17.58 2.66 9.44
N VAL A 59 -16.49 1.94 9.76
CA VAL A 59 -15.88 1.92 11.11
C VAL A 59 -14.75 2.97 11.26
N TYR A 60 -14.12 3.38 10.17
CA TYR A 60 -12.87 4.17 10.19
C TYR A 60 -12.99 5.50 9.44
N ASN A 61 -12.19 6.48 9.85
CA ASN A 61 -12.09 7.79 9.22
C ASN A 61 -10.87 7.83 8.29
N TYR A 62 -11.10 7.68 6.99
CA TYR A 62 -10.05 7.67 5.96
C TYR A 62 -9.59 9.07 5.52
N ASP A 63 -10.33 10.12 5.89
CA ASP A 63 -9.96 11.51 5.58
C ASP A 63 -8.92 12.05 6.58
N ASP A 64 -8.89 11.50 7.80
CA ASP A 64 -7.94 11.84 8.88
C ASP A 64 -6.73 10.88 8.92
N ALA A 65 -6.19 10.57 7.74
CA ALA A 65 -5.16 9.54 7.55
C ALA A 65 -3.74 10.04 7.87
N THR A 66 -3.22 9.72 9.06
CA THR A 66 -1.83 9.99 9.43
C THR A 66 -0.86 9.10 8.63
N THR A 67 -0.42 9.63 7.48
CA THR A 67 0.48 8.98 6.53
C THR A 67 1.94 9.38 6.72
N THR A 68 2.87 8.43 6.56
CA THR A 68 4.31 8.65 6.34
C THR A 68 4.90 7.67 5.31
N ALA A 69 6.16 7.86 4.91
CA ALA A 69 6.89 6.96 4.02
C ALA A 69 8.32 6.71 4.54
N MET A 70 8.71 5.43 4.57
CA MET A 70 9.98 4.95 5.09
C MET A 70 10.83 4.36 3.96
N ALA A 71 12.02 4.92 3.71
CA ALA A 71 12.95 4.37 2.73
C ALA A 71 13.50 3.00 3.18
N LEU A 72 13.93 2.15 2.23
CA LEU A 72 14.36 0.77 2.53
C LEU A 72 15.58 0.68 3.47
N ASP A 73 16.47 1.68 3.50
CA ASP A 73 17.56 1.74 4.48
C ASP A 73 17.02 1.91 5.91
N ARG A 74 16.01 2.78 6.10
CA ARG A 74 15.32 2.99 7.38
C ARG A 74 14.48 1.78 7.77
N ALA A 75 13.82 1.13 6.81
CA ALA A 75 13.09 -0.12 7.04
C ALA A 75 14.02 -1.23 7.56
N GLN A 76 15.22 -1.37 6.96
CA GLN A 76 16.23 -2.34 7.40
C GLN A 76 16.79 -2.02 8.78
N VAL A 77 16.97 -0.74 9.14
CA VAL A 77 17.37 -0.35 10.50
C VAL A 77 16.24 -0.65 11.51
N LEU A 78 14.98 -0.36 11.18
CA LEU A 78 13.83 -0.66 12.04
C LEU A 78 13.67 -2.17 12.26
N LEU A 79 13.73 -2.97 11.18
CA LEU A 79 13.68 -4.43 11.23
C LEU A 79 14.80 -5.03 12.10
N LYS A 80 16.02 -4.49 11.99
CA LYS A 80 17.16 -4.87 12.84
C LYS A 80 16.94 -4.48 14.30
N GLY A 81 16.28 -3.35 14.56
CA GLY A 81 15.84 -2.94 15.90
C GLY A 81 14.82 -3.90 16.49
N ILE A 82 13.74 -4.18 15.74
CA ILE A 82 12.66 -5.10 16.10
C ILE A 82 13.23 -6.47 16.51
N LYS A 83 14.02 -7.09 15.63
CA LYS A 83 14.59 -8.43 15.87
C LYS A 83 15.57 -8.47 17.06
N LYS A 84 16.22 -7.36 17.40
CA LYS A 84 17.19 -7.29 18.49
C LYS A 84 16.58 -6.90 19.85
N TYR A 85 15.48 -6.15 19.87
CA TYR A 85 14.99 -5.52 21.10
C TYR A 85 13.51 -5.72 21.41
N ILE A 86 12.68 -6.04 20.41
CA ILE A 86 11.23 -6.28 20.55
C ILE A 86 10.94 -7.79 20.54
N CYS A 87 11.35 -8.50 19.50
CA CYS A 87 11.14 -9.95 19.37
C CYS A 87 11.65 -10.77 20.58
N PRO A 88 12.79 -10.44 21.23
CA PRO A 88 13.24 -11.21 22.38
C PRO A 88 12.29 -11.16 23.58
N LEU A 89 11.51 -10.09 23.73
CA LEU A 89 10.53 -9.92 24.80
C LEU A 89 9.26 -10.74 24.50
N ILE A 90 8.76 -10.65 23.27
CA ILE A 90 7.60 -11.39 22.77
C ILE A 90 7.81 -12.90 22.91
N TYR A 91 8.98 -13.41 22.51
CA TYR A 91 9.30 -14.84 22.54
C TYR A 91 9.97 -15.30 23.85
N GLY A 92 9.92 -14.51 24.92
CA GLY A 92 10.41 -14.90 26.26
C GLY A 92 11.93 -15.14 26.38
N THR A 93 12.73 -14.85 25.34
CA THR A 93 14.19 -15.04 25.35
C THR A 93 14.96 -13.94 26.08
N ASP A 94 14.32 -12.82 26.40
CA ASP A 94 14.79 -11.82 27.37
C ASP A 94 13.66 -11.51 28.37
N THR A 95 13.78 -12.11 29.56
CA THR A 95 12.86 -11.93 30.69
C THR A 95 13.27 -10.79 31.64
N THR A 96 14.32 -10.02 31.30
CA THR A 96 14.86 -8.94 32.16
C THR A 96 14.19 -7.59 31.92
N ARG A 97 13.39 -7.46 30.85
CA ARG A 97 12.72 -6.23 30.42
C ARG A 97 11.26 -6.52 30.07
N THR A 98 10.34 -5.67 30.52
CA THR A 98 8.90 -5.73 30.16
C THR A 98 8.50 -4.68 29.13
N VAL A 99 9.37 -3.71 28.85
CA VAL A 99 9.13 -2.58 27.95
C VAL A 99 10.32 -2.36 27.02
N SER A 100 10.06 -2.05 25.75
CA SER A 100 11.08 -1.56 24.82
C SER A 100 10.46 -0.73 23.70
N SER A 101 11.23 0.22 23.16
CA SER A 101 10.87 0.96 21.95
C SER A 101 12.06 1.00 21.00
N VAL A 102 11.79 0.83 19.72
CA VAL A 102 12.76 0.97 18.62
C VAL A 102 12.15 1.82 17.52
N GLY A 103 12.88 2.81 17.02
CA GLY A 103 12.36 3.70 15.98
C GLY A 103 13.41 4.29 15.07
N VAL A 104 12.97 4.74 13.91
CA VAL A 104 13.80 5.29 12.83
C VAL A 104 13.23 6.62 12.33
N GLN A 105 14.13 7.58 12.11
CA GLN A 105 13.81 8.88 11.55
C GLN A 105 13.39 8.74 10.07
N VAL A 106 12.29 9.39 9.67
CA VAL A 106 11.71 9.34 8.32
C VAL A 106 11.46 10.75 7.76
N GLY A 107 12.50 11.34 7.17
CA GLY A 107 12.55 12.77 6.83
C GLY A 107 13.29 13.55 7.91
N ILE A 108 13.02 14.86 8.03
CA ILE A 108 13.78 15.73 8.95
C ILE A 108 13.28 15.56 10.39
N ASN A 109 12.02 15.89 10.67
CA ASN A 109 11.45 15.90 12.04
C ASN A 109 10.33 14.86 12.22
N ASN A 110 10.40 13.67 11.61
CA ASN A 110 9.40 12.62 11.80
C ASN A 110 10.08 11.27 12.13
N GLN A 111 9.36 10.38 12.80
CA GLN A 111 9.84 9.05 13.20
C GLN A 111 8.75 7.98 13.05
N VAL A 112 9.16 6.76 12.70
CA VAL A 112 8.33 5.55 12.86
C VAL A 112 8.96 4.71 13.98
N ALA A 113 8.15 4.20 14.90
CA ALA A 113 8.62 3.35 15.99
C ALA A 113 7.72 2.13 16.20
N ILE A 114 8.30 1.06 16.76
CA ILE A 114 7.59 -0.06 17.38
C ILE A 114 7.83 0.01 18.87
N HIS A 115 6.76 -0.09 19.64
CA HIS A 115 6.76 -0.16 21.09
C HIS A 115 6.24 -1.53 21.51
N TYR A 116 6.87 -2.11 22.54
CA TYR A 116 6.37 -3.25 23.28
C TYR A 116 6.19 -2.82 24.73
N ASN A 117 5.02 -3.07 25.30
CA ASN A 117 4.68 -2.76 26.68
C ASN A 117 3.78 -3.86 27.26
N ASP A 118 4.38 -4.77 28.02
CA ASP A 118 3.68 -5.82 28.79
C ASP A 118 2.65 -6.62 27.97
N GLY A 119 3.07 -7.07 26.79
CA GLY A 119 2.25 -7.82 25.84
C GLY A 119 1.63 -6.98 24.72
N GLU A 120 1.37 -5.69 24.93
CA GLU A 120 0.86 -4.81 23.87
C GLU A 120 1.98 -4.40 22.89
N ILE A 121 1.74 -4.58 21.59
CA ILE A 121 2.66 -4.17 20.51
C ILE A 121 2.02 -3.05 19.70
N VAL A 122 2.70 -1.90 19.61
CA VAL A 122 2.17 -0.69 18.98
C VAL A 122 3.13 -0.15 17.92
N LEU A 123 2.64 0.07 16.69
CA LEU A 123 3.35 0.90 15.71
C LEU A 123 2.95 2.37 15.91
N MET A 124 3.93 3.25 15.99
CA MET A 124 3.76 4.68 16.20
C MET A 124 4.31 5.47 15.02
N ILE A 125 3.55 6.47 14.55
CA ILE A 125 4.00 7.51 13.62
C ILE A 125 4.04 8.82 14.39
N TYR A 126 5.23 9.41 14.49
CA TYR A 126 5.49 10.71 15.10
C TYR A 126 5.83 11.72 14.01
N LYS A 127 5.19 12.89 14.00
CA LYS A 127 5.44 13.98 13.05
C LYS A 127 5.77 15.29 13.73
N ASN A 128 6.50 16.13 13.00
CA ASN A 128 6.90 17.47 13.41
C ASN A 128 7.44 17.48 14.86
N ILE A 129 8.41 16.60 15.10
CA ILE A 129 9.19 16.53 16.34
C ILE A 129 9.92 17.87 16.49
N ASP A 130 9.55 18.61 17.51
CA ASP A 130 10.16 19.88 17.87
C ASP A 130 11.63 19.65 18.33
N PRO A 131 12.61 20.40 17.79
CA PRO A 131 14.02 20.11 18.02
C PRO A 131 14.54 20.52 19.42
N GLU A 132 13.81 21.34 20.17
CA GLU A 132 14.21 21.79 21.50
C GLU A 132 13.62 20.92 22.61
N THR A 133 12.34 20.56 22.49
CA THR A 133 11.59 19.75 23.46
C THR A 133 11.62 18.26 23.16
N LEU A 134 12.01 17.87 21.94
CA LEU A 134 12.02 16.49 21.41
C LEU A 134 10.63 15.82 21.40
N LYS A 135 9.55 16.60 21.35
CA LYS A 135 8.16 16.12 21.34
C LYS A 135 7.52 16.26 19.96
N PRO A 136 6.73 15.28 19.50
CA PRO A 136 5.96 15.39 18.26
C PRO A 136 4.74 16.31 18.42
N GLU A 137 4.45 17.10 17.39
CA GLU A 137 3.18 17.82 17.24
C GLU A 137 2.02 16.85 16.96
N THR A 138 2.23 15.86 16.09
CA THR A 138 1.22 14.85 15.73
C THR A 138 1.72 13.45 16.04
N THR A 139 0.88 12.65 16.69
CA THR A 139 1.12 11.23 16.98
C THR A 139 -0.08 10.41 16.50
N ALA A 140 0.16 9.32 15.80
CA ALA A 140 -0.84 8.28 15.54
C ALA A 140 -0.25 6.90 15.84
N GLY A 141 -1.05 6.02 16.41
CA GLY A 141 -0.66 4.65 16.76
C GLY A 141 -1.55 3.60 16.10
N TYR A 142 -1.06 2.37 16.04
CA TYR A 142 -1.84 1.18 15.72
C TYR A 142 -1.39 0.04 16.62
N VAL A 143 -2.32 -0.53 17.39
CA VAL A 143 -2.06 -1.73 18.22
C VAL A 143 -2.30 -2.97 17.37
N PHE A 144 -1.29 -3.84 17.26
CA PHE A 144 -1.42 -5.09 16.53
C PHE A 144 -2.30 -6.08 17.31
N ASN A 145 -3.22 -6.75 16.61
CA ASN A 145 -3.98 -7.84 17.21
C ASN A 145 -3.10 -9.10 17.37
N ASP A 146 -3.27 -9.80 18.49
CA ASP A 146 -2.93 -11.22 18.58
C ASP A 146 -4.13 -12.09 18.18
N ASN A 147 -3.86 -13.36 17.85
CA ASN A 147 -4.88 -14.35 17.53
C ASN A 147 -4.71 -15.58 18.44
N VAL A 148 -5.79 -16.33 18.63
CA VAL A 148 -5.75 -17.60 19.37
C VAL A 148 -5.48 -18.74 18.39
N LEU A 149 -4.33 -19.39 18.54
CA LEU A 149 -4.01 -20.65 17.89
C LEU A 149 -4.64 -21.79 18.69
N VAL A 150 -5.56 -22.53 18.07
CA VAL A 150 -6.16 -23.73 18.65
C VAL A 150 -5.28 -24.94 18.34
N LEU A 151 -4.95 -25.71 19.38
CA LEU A 151 -4.05 -26.85 19.36
C LEU A 151 -4.76 -28.10 19.88
N ASN A 152 -4.33 -29.28 19.43
CA ASN A 152 -4.76 -30.58 19.97
C ASN A 152 -6.29 -30.81 20.03
N TYR A 153 -7.07 -30.19 19.13
CA TYR A 153 -8.54 -30.29 19.14
C TYR A 153 -9.02 -31.73 18.96
N ASP A 154 -9.65 -32.29 19.99
CA ASP A 154 -10.32 -33.57 19.98
C ASP A 154 -11.79 -33.38 19.58
N LYS A 155 -12.16 -33.93 18.41
CA LYS A 155 -13.52 -33.88 17.86
C LYS A 155 -14.56 -34.67 18.69
N ASP A 156 -14.15 -35.64 19.50
CA ASP A 156 -15.05 -36.55 20.21
C ASP A 156 -15.32 -36.11 21.66
N THR A 157 -14.42 -35.33 22.26
CA THR A 157 -14.65 -34.69 23.57
C THR A 157 -14.86 -33.17 23.50
N GLY A 158 -14.47 -32.53 22.40
CA GLY A 158 -14.47 -31.07 22.24
C GLY A 158 -13.31 -30.35 22.96
N ALA A 159 -12.38 -31.09 23.58
CA ALA A 159 -11.23 -30.53 24.27
C ALA A 159 -10.19 -29.94 23.29
N PHE A 160 -9.50 -28.88 23.71
CA PHE A 160 -8.38 -28.29 22.97
C PHE A 160 -7.42 -27.55 23.91
N ASP A 161 -6.17 -27.43 23.48
CA ASP A 161 -5.19 -26.49 24.02
C ASP A 161 -5.25 -25.18 23.23
N SER A 162 -4.78 -24.06 23.80
CA SER A 162 -4.74 -22.78 23.07
C SER A 162 -3.54 -21.91 23.45
N GLU A 163 -3.03 -21.20 22.45
CA GLU A 163 -1.89 -20.28 22.55
C GLU A 163 -2.25 -18.92 21.93
N ARG A 164 -1.75 -17.81 22.48
CA ARG A 164 -1.90 -16.46 21.90
C ARG A 164 -0.67 -16.12 21.06
N VAL A 165 -0.87 -15.86 19.77
CA VAL A 165 0.19 -15.60 18.79
C VAL A 165 0.07 -14.21 18.17
N ASN A 166 1.19 -13.49 18.09
CA ASN A 166 1.27 -12.08 17.68
C ASN A 166 1.24 -11.89 16.15
N SER A 167 0.32 -12.61 15.51
CA SER A 167 0.24 -12.84 14.07
C SER A 167 0.16 -11.58 13.20
N GLU A 168 -0.53 -10.50 13.61
CA GLU A 168 -0.50 -9.25 12.83
C GLU A 168 0.89 -8.60 12.84
N PHE A 169 1.57 -8.62 13.99
CA PHE A 169 2.92 -8.08 14.11
C PHE A 169 3.94 -8.92 13.33
N GLU A 170 3.83 -10.24 13.39
CA GLU A 170 4.69 -11.16 12.61
C GLU A 170 4.46 -10.99 11.09
N LEU A 171 3.22 -10.79 10.66
CA LEU A 171 2.90 -10.44 9.28
C LEU A 171 3.48 -9.06 8.90
N PHE A 172 3.40 -8.06 9.77
CA PHE A 172 4.05 -6.76 9.53
C PHE A 172 5.57 -6.87 9.39
N VAL A 173 6.23 -7.63 10.27
CA VAL A 173 7.68 -7.94 10.17
C VAL A 173 8.01 -8.65 8.86
N THR A 174 7.15 -9.57 8.42
CA THR A 174 7.29 -10.27 7.13
C THR A 174 7.13 -9.30 5.94
N LEU A 175 6.18 -8.37 5.99
CA LEU A 175 5.99 -7.33 4.96
C LEU A 175 7.20 -6.38 4.89
N LEU A 176 7.81 -6.02 6.02
CA LEU A 176 9.08 -5.26 6.02
C LEU A 176 10.20 -6.05 5.34
N GLU A 177 10.34 -7.33 5.65
CA GLU A 177 11.34 -8.22 5.03
C GLU A 177 11.18 -8.33 3.52
N GLU A 178 9.97 -8.64 3.03
CA GLU A 178 9.72 -8.82 1.60
C GLU A 178 9.87 -7.50 0.82
N ALA A 179 9.50 -6.36 1.41
CA ALA A 179 9.80 -5.04 0.83
C ALA A 179 11.31 -4.81 0.65
N ILE A 180 12.11 -5.12 1.67
CA ILE A 180 13.58 -4.97 1.63
C ILE A 180 14.20 -5.94 0.62
N LYS A 181 13.74 -7.20 0.58
CA LYS A 181 14.17 -8.22 -0.41
C LYS A 181 13.80 -7.81 -1.83
N ALA A 182 12.60 -7.27 -2.05
CA ALA A 182 12.14 -6.84 -3.37
C ALA A 182 12.97 -5.67 -3.92
N GLY A 183 13.19 -4.61 -3.13
CA GLY A 183 13.94 -3.44 -3.57
C GLY A 183 15.47 -3.61 -3.63
N THR A 184 16.03 -4.60 -2.92
CA THR A 184 17.46 -4.96 -3.04
C THR A 184 17.73 -6.07 -4.05
N GLY A 185 16.71 -6.85 -4.41
CA GLY A 185 16.80 -7.98 -5.33
C GLY A 185 16.64 -7.63 -6.80
N ALA A 186 16.59 -8.67 -7.64
CA ALA A 186 16.61 -8.56 -9.10
C ALA A 186 15.39 -7.83 -9.71
N ALA A 187 14.34 -7.48 -8.95
CA ALA A 187 13.20 -6.72 -9.43
C ALA A 187 13.62 -5.34 -9.98
N ALA A 188 14.49 -4.62 -9.25
CA ALA A 188 15.05 -3.33 -9.71
C ALA A 188 15.84 -3.46 -11.04
N HIS A 189 16.43 -4.62 -11.30
CA HIS A 189 17.05 -4.94 -12.60
C HIS A 189 16.02 -5.40 -13.66
N GLN A 190 14.95 -6.10 -13.27
CA GLN A 190 13.87 -6.47 -14.20
C GLN A 190 13.14 -5.25 -14.74
N ASP A 191 12.91 -4.20 -13.95
CA ASP A 191 12.28 -2.98 -14.46
C ASP A 191 13.25 -2.15 -15.32
N HIS A 192 14.55 -2.17 -15.05
CA HIS A 192 15.57 -1.69 -16.00
C HIS A 192 15.54 -2.48 -17.33
N LEU A 193 15.36 -3.80 -17.29
CA LEU A 193 15.24 -4.66 -18.47
C LEU A 193 13.93 -4.44 -19.23
N LYS A 194 12.77 -4.36 -18.55
CA LYS A 194 11.48 -3.99 -19.17
C LYS A 194 11.56 -2.65 -19.88
N ASN A 195 12.17 -1.65 -19.25
CA ASN A 195 12.39 -0.33 -19.86
C ASN A 195 13.30 -0.41 -21.10
N LYS A 196 14.34 -1.26 -21.08
CA LYS A 196 15.19 -1.53 -22.25
C LYS A 196 14.40 -2.18 -23.40
N TYR A 197 13.56 -3.17 -23.11
CA TYR A 197 12.75 -3.85 -24.13
C TYR A 197 11.57 -3.00 -24.65
N ARG A 198 10.90 -2.20 -23.80
CA ARG A 198 9.84 -1.26 -24.26
C ARG A 198 10.40 -0.18 -25.17
N LYS A 199 11.60 0.35 -24.89
CA LYS A 199 12.30 1.25 -25.83
C LYS A 199 12.64 0.56 -27.17
N SER A 200 13.03 -0.72 -27.15
CA SER A 200 13.27 -1.51 -28.37
C SER A 200 12.00 -1.82 -29.17
N SER A 201 10.83 -1.92 -28.52
CA SER A 201 9.56 -2.25 -29.20
C SER A 201 8.99 -1.07 -30.01
N ASN A 202 9.25 0.17 -29.58
CA ASN A 202 8.76 1.38 -30.27
C ASN A 202 9.67 1.90 -31.39
N SER A 203 10.90 1.38 -31.56
CA SER A 203 11.82 1.85 -32.62
C SER A 203 11.59 1.21 -33.99
N ASN A 204 10.77 0.15 -34.10
CA ASN A 204 10.60 -0.65 -35.32
C ASN A 204 9.16 -0.62 -35.89
N ARG A 205 8.56 0.56 -36.02
CA ARG A 205 7.33 0.77 -36.83
C ARG A 205 7.41 1.94 -37.83
N THR A 206 8.61 2.34 -38.22
CA THR A 206 8.79 3.04 -39.50
C THR A 206 8.74 2.00 -40.62
N TYR A 207 7.64 1.97 -41.39
CA TYR A 207 7.56 1.19 -42.63
C TYR A 207 8.48 1.81 -43.70
N GLN A 208 9.78 1.53 -43.64
CA GLN A 208 10.63 1.68 -44.83
C GLN A 208 10.39 0.48 -45.73
N ASN A 209 9.85 0.78 -46.92
CA ASN A 209 9.32 -0.21 -47.84
C ASN A 209 10.42 -1.07 -48.47
N ARG A 210 10.11 -2.31 -48.86
CA ARG A 210 11.05 -3.17 -49.61
C ARG A 210 10.97 -2.87 -51.11
N GLY A 211 12.12 -2.57 -51.72
CA GLY A 211 12.27 -2.29 -53.16
C GLY A 211 13.08 -1.00 -53.39
N SER A 212 13.99 -0.91 -54.36
CA SER A 212 14.49 -1.93 -55.28
C SER A 212 15.99 -1.73 -55.55
N LEU A 213 16.66 -2.80 -55.99
CA LEU A 213 17.91 -2.67 -56.77
C LEU A 213 17.50 -2.59 -58.25
N PHE A 214 18.18 -1.74 -59.03
CA PHE A 214 17.82 -1.33 -60.40
C PHE A 214 16.53 -0.50 -60.50
N ASP A 215 16.64 0.84 -60.44
CA ASP A 215 16.53 1.77 -61.58
C ASP A 215 16.82 3.21 -61.08
N GLY A 216 17.00 4.25 -61.89
CA GLY A 216 16.92 4.32 -63.36
C GLY A 216 16.44 5.68 -63.85
N ALA A 217 17.27 6.72 -63.71
CA ALA A 217 17.14 8.05 -64.32
C ALA A 217 15.77 8.79 -64.31
N GLY A 218 15.72 9.91 -63.59
CA GLY A 218 15.25 11.16 -64.21
C GLY A 218 13.98 11.85 -63.69
N ASN A 219 14.08 13.19 -63.75
CA ASN A 219 13.02 14.17 -63.98
C ASN A 219 11.99 14.52 -62.88
N SER A 220 12.12 15.75 -62.38
CA SER A 220 11.09 16.80 -62.22
C SER A 220 9.60 16.42 -62.33
N SER A 221 8.77 16.94 -61.40
CA SER A 221 7.79 18.02 -61.69
C SER A 221 6.65 18.12 -60.67
N TYR A 222 6.45 19.33 -60.10
CA TYR A 222 5.21 19.86 -59.49
C TYR A 222 4.54 19.09 -58.33
N GLY A 223 3.70 19.81 -57.58
CA GLY A 223 2.89 19.27 -56.48
C GLY A 223 1.41 19.58 -56.64
N SER A 224 0.58 19.11 -55.71
CA SER A 224 -0.82 19.51 -55.59
C SER A 224 -1.21 19.61 -54.13
N ASN A 225 -2.00 20.63 -53.78
CA ASN A 225 -2.82 20.58 -52.58
C ASN A 225 -3.96 19.58 -52.77
N SER A 226 -4.52 19.08 -51.67
CA SER A 226 -5.87 18.52 -51.65
C SER A 226 -6.50 18.83 -50.29
N SER A 227 -7.67 19.47 -50.31
CA SER A 227 -8.47 19.85 -49.13
C SER A 227 -9.79 19.07 -49.13
N ASN A 228 -10.58 19.28 -48.08
CA ASN A 228 -11.94 18.77 -47.80
C ASN A 228 -11.93 17.56 -46.87
N ASN A 229 -12.41 17.66 -45.63
CA ASN A 229 -13.76 18.00 -45.14
C ASN A 229 -14.71 16.80 -45.15
N ALA A 230 -15.06 16.36 -43.94
CA ALA A 230 -16.34 15.77 -43.59
C ALA A 230 -16.78 16.45 -42.27
N VAL A 231 -18.08 16.67 -42.10
CA VAL A 231 -18.72 17.38 -40.97
C VAL A 231 -19.85 16.47 -40.44
N GLU A 232 -20.57 16.91 -39.41
CA GLU A 232 -21.81 16.34 -38.86
C GLU A 232 -21.64 15.13 -37.91
N GLN A 233 -22.43 14.98 -36.84
CA GLN A 233 -23.01 16.01 -35.94
C GLN A 233 -23.37 15.35 -34.58
N GLU A 234 -23.66 16.19 -33.58
CA GLU A 234 -24.47 15.96 -32.36
C GLU A 234 -24.62 14.56 -31.71
N ILE A 235 -24.45 14.52 -30.39
CA ILE A 235 -25.06 13.51 -29.50
C ILE A 235 -25.89 14.27 -28.45
N GLU A 236 -27.18 13.97 -28.40
CA GLU A 236 -28.16 14.57 -27.49
C GLU A 236 -28.19 13.84 -26.13
N TYR A 237 -28.60 14.54 -25.06
CA TYR A 237 -28.75 13.98 -23.72
C TYR A 237 -30.14 13.35 -23.52
N GLY A 238 -30.20 12.19 -22.86
CA GLY A 238 -31.45 11.57 -22.42
C GLY A 238 -31.32 10.95 -21.04
N GLN A 239 -32.21 11.32 -20.12
CA GLN A 239 -32.41 10.67 -18.81
C GLN A 239 -33.78 9.97 -18.79
N GLU A 240 -34.02 9.22 -17.70
CA GLU A 240 -35.31 8.69 -17.26
C GLU A 240 -35.96 7.58 -18.11
N ILE A 241 -35.91 6.36 -17.57
CA ILE A 241 -37.10 5.50 -17.50
C ILE A 241 -37.30 5.15 -16.03
N THR A 242 -38.44 5.58 -15.48
CA THR A 242 -38.94 5.23 -14.15
C THR A 242 -40.17 4.34 -14.33
N ASP A 243 -40.48 3.53 -13.32
CA ASP A 243 -41.67 2.66 -13.20
C ASP A 243 -41.88 1.56 -14.27
N MET A 244 -41.67 0.31 -13.85
CA MET A 244 -42.70 -0.76 -13.90
C MET A 244 -42.16 -2.07 -13.31
N MET A 245 -42.47 -2.36 -12.05
CA MET A 245 -42.79 -3.70 -11.53
C MET A 245 -43.28 -3.62 -10.08
N ASP A 246 -44.60 -3.73 -9.92
CA ASP A 246 -45.31 -3.90 -8.64
C ASP A 246 -45.66 -5.39 -8.42
N MET A 247 -46.17 -5.73 -7.24
CA MET A 247 -46.70 -7.04 -6.80
C MET A 247 -45.64 -8.15 -6.59
N GLY A 248 -45.38 -8.69 -5.38
CA GLY A 248 -45.85 -8.34 -4.03
C GLY A 248 -46.72 -9.42 -3.36
N THR A 249 -46.28 -9.97 -2.22
CA THR A 249 -47.10 -10.70 -1.22
C THR A 249 -46.46 -10.74 0.17
N SER A 250 -47.31 -10.86 1.20
CA SER A 250 -46.98 -10.87 2.63
C SER A 250 -46.33 -12.19 3.11
N GLY A 251 -45.55 -12.13 4.20
CA GLY A 251 -45.06 -13.26 4.99
C GLY A 251 -44.58 -12.80 6.38
N VAL A 252 -44.92 -13.55 7.44
CA VAL A 252 -44.70 -13.17 8.86
C VAL A 252 -43.62 -14.06 9.50
N ILE A 253 -42.79 -13.47 10.38
CA ILE A 253 -41.61 -14.04 11.05
C ILE A 253 -41.50 -13.38 12.44
N ASP A 254 -41.42 -14.06 13.60
CA ASP A 254 -41.76 -15.46 13.91
C ASP A 254 -42.88 -15.51 14.99
N LEU A 255 -42.82 -16.02 16.23
CA LEU A 255 -41.80 -16.60 17.13
C LEU A 255 -42.47 -17.68 18.03
N ASP A 256 -41.67 -18.65 18.50
CA ASP A 256 -41.86 -19.51 19.69
C ASP A 256 -40.61 -19.37 20.58
#